data_AF-A0A1B1UID5-F1
#
_entry.id   AF-A0A1B1UID5-F1
#
_cell.length_a   1.000
_cell.length_b   1.000
_cell.length_c   1.000
_cell.angle_alpha   90.00
_cell.angle_beta   90.00
_cell.angle_gamma   90.00
#
_symmetry.space_group_name_H-M   'P 1'
#
loop_
_entity.id
_entity.type
_entity.pdbx_description
1 polymer ?
#
loop_
_entity_poly.entity_id
_entity_poly.type
_entity_poly.pdbx_seq_one_letter_code
_entity_poly.pdbx_strand_id
1 'polypeptide(L)' 'MPAEGRTAAERDRAELDEKGRKELPDLQAAWQEATLTAGQIIQDLDGRLRPGKNWRMDVTDEFANPLYVIHVCADKPR' A
#
# COMPACT_ATOMS: atom_id res chain seq x y z
N MET A 1 -12.93 42.10 1.05
CA MET A 1 -13.07 41.25 -0.15
C MET A 1 -12.41 39.90 0.13
N PRO A 2 -13.14 38.79 0.27
CA PRO A 2 -12.54 37.47 0.46
C PRO A 2 -12.26 36.83 -0.91
N ALA A 3 -11.08 36.25 -1.09
CA ALA A 3 -10.78 35.36 -2.21
C ALA A 3 -10.54 33.96 -1.65
N GLU A 4 -11.60 33.18 -1.75
CA GLU A 4 -11.71 31.73 -1.89
C GLU A 4 -10.41 30.89 -1.92
N GLY A 5 -10.38 29.91 -1.02
CA GLY A 5 -10.16 28.51 -1.37
C GLY A 5 -8.87 28.14 -2.09
N ARG A 6 -7.83 27.79 -1.33
CA ARG A 6 -6.91 26.71 -1.74
C ARG A 6 -6.63 25.80 -0.55
N THR A 7 -7.37 24.70 -0.54
CA THR A 7 -7.16 23.49 0.24
C THR A 7 -5.69 23.08 0.22
N ALA A 8 -5.07 23.04 1.40
CA ALA A 8 -3.70 22.55 1.61
C ALA A 8 -3.53 21.05 1.27
N ALA A 9 -4.62 20.35 0.95
CA ALA A 9 -4.64 18.92 0.66
C ALA A 9 -4.40 18.56 -0.82
N GLU A 10 -4.33 19.53 -1.73
CA GLU A 10 -4.15 19.25 -3.17
C GLU A 10 -2.72 19.45 -3.68
N ARG A 11 -1.84 20.09 -2.90
CA ARG A 11 -0.44 20.27 -3.29
C ARG A 11 0.40 19.01 -3.14
N ASP A 12 -0.02 18.08 -2.31
CA ASP A 12 0.70 16.82 -2.08
C ASP A 12 0.52 15.80 -3.22
N ARG A 13 -0.51 15.97 -4.07
CA ARG A 13 -0.88 14.99 -5.11
C ARG A 13 -0.35 15.32 -6.51
N ALA A 14 0.11 16.54 -6.75
CA ALA A 14 0.45 17.03 -8.09
C ALA A 14 1.96 17.00 -8.41
N GLU A 15 2.83 16.70 -7.43
CA GLU A 15 4.27 16.52 -7.66
C GLU A 15 4.64 15.08 -8.08
N LEU A 16 3.65 14.19 -8.17
CA LEU A 16 3.81 12.80 -8.63
C LEU A 16 3.98 12.66 -10.17
N ASP A 17 3.90 13.77 -10.92
CA ASP A 17 3.77 13.78 -12.37
C ASP A 17 4.81 14.65 -13.10
N GLU A 18 6.13 14.54 -12.86
CA GLU A 18 7.05 15.08 -13.91
C GLU A 18 8.49 14.55 -14.00
N LYS A 19 9.12 14.01 -12.95
CA LYS A 19 10.55 13.64 -13.04
C LYS A 19 10.82 12.21 -12.61
N GLY A 20 11.18 11.36 -13.58
CA GLY A 20 11.86 10.08 -13.27
C GLY A 20 11.13 8.81 -13.68
N ARG A 21 10.29 8.86 -14.72
CA ARG A 21 9.75 7.69 -15.41
C ARG A 21 10.88 6.93 -16.17
N LYS A 22 11.81 6.29 -15.45
CA LYS A 22 12.69 5.19 -15.89
C LYS A 22 13.57 4.71 -14.73
N GLU A 23 13.19 3.58 -14.12
CA GLU A 23 14.04 2.57 -13.43
C GLU A 23 13.14 1.58 -12.67
N LEU A 24 12.42 0.68 -13.36
CA LEU A 24 11.54 -0.31 -12.70
C LEU A 24 11.76 -1.76 -13.16
N PRO A 25 12.92 -2.38 -12.89
CA PRO A 25 13.00 -3.82 -12.64
C PRO A 25 12.49 -4.16 -11.22
N ASP A 26 12.79 -3.31 -10.24
CA ASP A 26 12.69 -3.67 -8.82
C ASP A 26 11.30 -3.49 -8.19
N LEU A 27 10.42 -2.57 -8.65
CA LEU A 27 9.07 -2.49 -8.06
C LEU A 27 8.19 -3.70 -8.39
N GLN A 28 8.35 -4.30 -9.58
CA GLN A 28 7.62 -5.51 -9.94
C GLN A 28 8.11 -6.71 -9.12
N ALA A 29 9.43 -6.83 -8.92
CA ALA A 29 10.02 -7.83 -8.04
C ALA A 29 9.60 -7.61 -6.57
N ALA A 30 9.64 -6.36 -6.08
CA ALA A 30 9.20 -6.01 -4.73
C ALA A 30 7.71 -6.32 -4.53
N TRP A 31 6.86 -6.06 -5.53
CA TRP A 31 5.46 -6.44 -5.47
C TRP A 31 5.28 -7.96 -5.45
N GLN A 32 6.01 -8.69 -6.29
CA GLN A 32 5.98 -10.15 -6.32
C GLN A 32 6.39 -10.75 -4.97
N GLU A 33 7.52 -10.31 -4.41
CA GLU A 33 8.04 -10.76 -3.12
C GLU A 33 7.09 -10.37 -1.97
N ALA A 34 6.53 -9.16 -1.99
CA ALA A 34 5.54 -8.73 -1.01
C ALA A 34 4.28 -9.60 -1.05
N THR A 35 3.79 -9.93 -2.24
CA THR A 35 2.59 -10.78 -2.39
C THR A 35 2.85 -12.21 -1.92
N LEU A 36 4.03 -12.76 -2.24
CA LEU A 36 4.48 -14.07 -1.76
C LEU A 36 4.61 -14.10 -0.23
N THR A 37 5.24 -13.09 0.34
CA THR A 37 5.42 -12.92 1.80
C THR A 37 4.08 -12.79 2.50
N ALA A 38 3.19 -11.94 1.98
CA ALA A 38 1.83 -11.81 2.51
C ALA A 38 1.10 -13.16 2.46
N GLY A 39 1.18 -13.89 1.34
CA GLY A 39 0.61 -15.23 1.22
C GLY A 39 1.15 -16.21 2.24
N GLN A 40 2.46 -16.19 2.51
CA GLN A 40 3.10 -17.06 3.49
C GLN A 40 2.68 -16.72 4.93
N ILE A 41 2.60 -15.42 5.26
CA ILE A 41 2.12 -14.95 6.56
C ILE A 41 0.66 -15.36 6.76
N ILE A 42 -0.20 -15.15 5.76
CA ILE A 42 -1.61 -15.55 5.84
C ILE A 42 -1.76 -17.07 5.98
N GLN A 43 -0.91 -17.87 5.34
CA GLN A 43 -0.86 -19.32 5.55
C GLN A 43 -0.44 -19.68 6.98
N ASP A 44 0.61 -19.04 7.51
CA ASP A 44 1.09 -19.25 8.88
C ASP A 44 0.07 -18.82 9.95
N LEU A 45 -0.80 -17.86 9.63
CA LEU A 45 -1.91 -17.51 10.50
C LEU A 45 -2.86 -18.70 10.76
N ASP A 46 -2.77 -19.81 10.02
CA ASP A 46 -3.48 -21.07 10.32
C ASP A 46 -4.99 -20.86 10.55
N GLY A 47 -5.59 -20.04 9.67
CA GLY A 47 -7.02 -19.69 9.74
C GLY A 47 -7.41 -18.72 10.87
N ARG A 48 -6.46 -18.13 11.61
CA ARG A 48 -6.71 -17.10 12.64
C ARG A 48 -7.23 -15.78 12.06
N LEU A 49 -7.09 -15.57 10.75
CA LEU A 49 -7.77 -14.50 10.02
C LEU A 49 -9.27 -14.82 9.95
N ARG A 50 -9.99 -14.39 10.99
CA ARG A 50 -11.44 -14.60 11.15
C ARG A 50 -12.21 -13.36 10.69
N PRO A 51 -13.48 -13.51 10.30
CA PRO A 51 -14.34 -12.39 9.97
C PRO A 51 -14.33 -11.30 11.05
N GLY A 52 -14.16 -10.04 10.65
CA GLY A 52 -14.01 -8.90 11.56
C GLY A 52 -12.56 -8.60 11.99
N LYS A 53 -11.58 -9.39 11.51
CA LYS A 53 -10.17 -9.05 11.61
C LYS A 53 -9.64 -8.58 10.26
N ASN A 54 -8.92 -7.46 10.31
CA ASN A 54 -8.18 -6.93 9.18
C ASN A 54 -6.69 -7.14 9.44
N TRP A 55 -5.99 -7.57 8.42
CA TRP A 55 -4.54 -7.66 8.41
C TRP A 55 -4.00 -6.66 7.38
N ARG A 56 -2.89 -6.01 7.73
CA ARG A 56 -2.22 -5.01 6.91
C ARG A 56 -0.74 -5.30 6.91
N MET A 57 -0.12 -5.17 5.75
CA MET A 57 1.33 -5.15 5.61
C MET A 57 1.75 -3.97 4.76
N ASP A 58 2.65 -3.18 5.30
CA ASP A 58 3.30 -2.07 4.63
C ASP A 58 4.55 -2.59 3.93
N VAL A 59 4.64 -2.33 2.63
CA VAL A 59 5.78 -2.65 1.78
C VAL A 59 6.58 -1.37 1.65
N THR A 60 7.79 -1.36 2.19
CA THR A 60 8.68 -0.19 2.15
C THR A 60 9.93 -0.49 1.33
N ASP A 61 10.59 0.56 0.84
CA ASP A 61 11.93 0.44 0.26
C ASP A 61 13.02 0.39 1.36
N GLU A 62 14.28 0.37 0.95
CA GLU A 62 15.44 0.35 1.84
C GLU A 62 15.54 1.57 2.77
N PHE A 63 14.96 2.71 2.38
CA PHE A 63 14.89 3.93 3.18
C PHE A 63 13.61 4.03 4.02
N ALA A 64 12.85 2.94 4.13
CA ALA A 64 11.57 2.87 4.85
C ALA A 64 10.47 3.80 4.28
N ASN A 65 10.58 4.25 3.03
CA ASN A 65 9.48 4.94 2.38
C ASN A 65 8.42 3.91 1.97
N PRO A 66 7.13 4.19 2.22
CA PRO A 66 6.06 3.30 1.81
C PRO A 66 5.96 3.23 0.29
N LEU A 67 6.12 2.02 -0.26
CA LEU A 67 5.91 1.72 -1.67
C LEU A 67 4.47 1.25 -1.91
N TYR A 68 4.02 0.27 -1.13
CA TYR A 68 2.69 -0.34 -1.27
C TYR A 68 2.12 -0.73 0.09
N VAL A 69 0.81 -0.96 0.13
CA VAL A 69 0.15 -1.53 1.31
C VAL A 69 -0.78 -2.64 0.87
N ILE A 70 -0.61 -3.82 1.49
CA ILE A 70 -1.48 -4.97 1.28
C ILE A 70 -2.49 -5.02 2.41
N HIS A 71 -3.78 -5.03 2.07
CA HIS A 71 -4.87 -5.20 3.00
C HIS A 71 -5.57 -6.54 2.75
N VAL A 72 -5.69 -7.34 3.80
CA VAL A 72 -6.45 -8.60 3.77
C VAL A 72 -7.56 -8.51 4.81
N CYS A 73 -8.80 -8.54 4.34
CA CYS A 73 -9.99 -8.44 5.18
C CYS A 73 -10.78 -9.74 5.11
N ALA A 74 -11.15 -10.28 6.26
CA ALA A 74 -12.13 -11.35 6.34
C ALA A 74 -13.47 -10.74 6.75
N ASP A 75 -14.52 -11.01 5.97
CA ASP A 75 -15.88 -10.57 6.26
C ASP A 75 -16.85 -11.75 6.30
N LYS A 76 -18.03 -11.55 6.89
CA LYS A 76 -19.09 -12.55 6.86
C LYS A 76 -19.83 -12.41 5.53
N PRO A 77 -20.17 -13.52 4.85
CA PRO A 77 -21.07 -13.44 3.70
C PRO A 77 -22.40 -12.81 4.15
N ARG A 78 -22.90 -11.85 3.36
CA ARG A 78 -24.19 -11.16 3.60
C ARG A 78 -25.37 -12.04 3.22
#